data_AF-A0A349JW59-F1
#
_entry.id   AF-A0A349JW59-F1
#
_cell.length_a   1.000
_cell.length_b   1.000
_cell.length_c   1.000
_cell.angle_alpha   90.00
_cell.angle_beta   90.00
_cell.angle_gamma   90.00
#
_symmetry.space_group_name_H-M   'P 1'
#
loop_
_entity.id
_entity.type
_entity.pdbx_description
1 polymer ?
#
loop_
_entity_poly.entity_id
_entity_poly.type
_entity_poly.pdbx_seq_one_letter_code
_entity_poly.pdbx_strand_id
1 'polypeptide(L)'
;WWMTSVFEKSFVDAPTMARMARIFALDAILEERSPSKVLLVSDLPEVRRSIRRLCRLHGISFRVRRAGEEAVGVRMRRLAGRALPAPLRAGWALLRFFIQSRPAAKSRPTRWHDGPDSILMVSCFGQMTVEEVMAGEFETRYWAGLRGALEDEGMMPNWLHYFVSSPSVPDLAEAVDLLGHIESKSDGREAHALLESYLTPRAVLRVAVRWLRLVPSTIALQALGGRSFGPSIHSVLWPLACRQWRDDLRGARSVH
;
A
#
# COMPACT_ATOMS: atom_id res chain seq x y z
N TRP A 1 -7.34 8.55 -5.94
CA TRP A 1 -7.70 7.58 -7.01
C TRP A 1 -6.48 7.14 -7.81
N TRP A 2 -5.56 8.03 -8.21
CA TRP A 2 -4.32 7.63 -8.90
C TRP A 2 -3.31 6.88 -8.01
N MET A 3 -3.38 7.02 -6.68
CA MET A 3 -2.57 6.25 -5.71
C MET A 3 -3.21 4.93 -5.25
N THR A 4 -4.31 4.48 -5.86
CA THR A 4 -4.91 3.17 -5.49
C THR A 4 -4.20 2.03 -6.22
N SER A 5 -4.32 0.81 -5.71
CA SER A 5 -3.71 -0.34 -6.40
C SER A 5 -4.34 -0.72 -7.74
N VAL A 6 -5.44 -0.08 -8.11
CA VAL A 6 -5.99 -0.19 -9.47
C VAL A 6 -5.07 0.51 -10.49
N PHE A 7 -4.39 1.58 -10.07
CA PHE A 7 -3.45 2.33 -10.90
C PHE A 7 -2.00 1.95 -10.64
N GLU A 8 -1.71 1.37 -9.48
CA GLU A 8 -0.39 0.86 -9.13
C GLU A 8 0.02 -0.29 -10.05
N LYS A 9 1.09 -0.09 -10.82
CA LYS A 9 1.69 -1.11 -11.69
C LYS A 9 2.88 -1.83 -11.03
N SER A 10 3.03 -1.71 -9.70
CA SER A 10 4.11 -2.34 -8.95
C SER A 10 3.90 -3.86 -8.85
N PHE A 11 4.92 -4.63 -9.22
CA PHE A 11 4.94 -6.09 -9.04
C PHE A 11 5.30 -6.50 -7.61
N VAL A 12 5.89 -5.58 -6.84
CA VAL A 12 6.45 -5.83 -5.50
C VAL A 12 5.35 -5.71 -4.43
N ASP A 13 4.51 -4.68 -4.54
CA ASP A 13 3.52 -4.33 -3.50
C ASP A 13 2.13 -4.93 -3.75
N ALA A 14 1.85 -5.30 -5.00
CA ALA A 14 0.57 -5.91 -5.41
C ALA A 14 0.76 -7.40 -5.75
N PRO A 15 0.59 -8.34 -4.78
CA PRO A 15 0.66 -9.78 -5.05
C PRO A 15 -0.37 -10.25 -6.09
N THR A 16 -1.40 -9.44 -6.35
CA THR A 16 -2.34 -9.64 -7.45
C THR A 16 -1.67 -9.53 -8.81
N MET A 17 -0.79 -8.55 -9.04
CA MET A 17 -0.16 -8.33 -10.34
C MET A 17 0.83 -9.46 -10.68
N ALA A 18 1.64 -9.88 -9.71
CA ALA A 18 2.48 -11.07 -9.86
C ALA A 18 1.66 -12.34 -10.16
N ARG A 19 0.47 -12.51 -9.55
CA ARG A 19 -0.43 -13.63 -9.87
C ARG A 19 -1.03 -13.52 -11.26
N MET A 20 -1.40 -12.31 -11.71
CA MET A 20 -1.89 -12.07 -13.06
C MET A 20 -0.82 -12.43 -14.09
N ALA A 21 0.42 -11.98 -13.90
CA ALA A 21 1.55 -12.35 -14.76
C ALA A 21 1.74 -13.88 -14.85
N ARG A 22 1.64 -14.59 -13.72
CA ARG A 22 1.69 -16.07 -13.70
C ARG A 22 0.54 -16.72 -14.46
N ILE A 23 -0.65 -16.13 -14.44
CA ILE A 23 -1.79 -16.62 -15.23
C ILE A 23 -1.54 -16.41 -16.73
N PHE A 24 -1.00 -15.26 -17.15
CA PHE A 24 -0.62 -15.02 -18.55
C PHE A 24 0.45 -15.99 -19.02
N ALA A 25 1.48 -16.24 -18.20
CA ALA A 25 2.50 -17.24 -18.53
C ALA A 25 1.90 -18.64 -18.66
N LEU A 26 0.97 -19.01 -17.78
CA LEU A 26 0.26 -20.28 -17.87
C LEU A 26 -0.59 -20.36 -19.15
N ASP A 27 -1.28 -19.28 -19.52
CA ASP A 27 -2.06 -19.20 -20.76
C ASP A 27 -1.21 -19.54 -21.99
N ALA A 28 -0.06 -18.89 -22.13
CA ALA A 28 0.90 -19.15 -23.21
C ALA A 28 1.40 -20.62 -23.22
N ILE A 29 1.67 -21.19 -22.04
CA ILE A 29 2.10 -22.61 -21.92
C ILE A 29 0.97 -23.55 -22.36
N LEU A 30 -0.29 -23.25 -22.03
CA LEU A 30 -1.43 -24.08 -22.42
C LEU A 30 -1.66 -24.02 -23.94
N GLU A 31 -1.48 -22.86 -24.56
CA GLU A 31 -1.52 -22.70 -26.02
C GLU A 31 -0.43 -23.53 -26.71
N GLU A 32 0.82 -23.42 -26.24
CA GLU A 32 1.97 -24.12 -26.85
C GLU A 32 1.89 -25.64 -26.66
N ARG A 33 1.52 -26.10 -25.45
CA ARG A 33 1.59 -27.53 -25.09
C ARG A 33 0.29 -28.28 -25.33
N SER A 34 -0.83 -27.58 -25.44
CA SER A 34 -2.18 -28.14 -25.66
C SER A 34 -2.48 -29.40 -24.82
N PRO A 35 -2.29 -29.37 -23.48
CA PRO A 35 -2.46 -30.57 -22.66
C PRO A 35 -3.94 -30.95 -22.54
N SER A 36 -4.22 -32.26 -22.49
CA SER A 36 -5.58 -32.77 -22.28
C SER A 36 -6.12 -32.52 -20.86
N LYS A 37 -5.23 -32.32 -19.88
CA LYS A 37 -5.58 -32.18 -18.48
C LYS A 37 -4.61 -31.31 -17.68
N VAL A 38 -5.15 -30.47 -16.81
CA VAL A 38 -4.41 -29.64 -15.83
C VAL A 38 -4.79 -30.04 -14.41
N LEU A 39 -3.78 -30.30 -13.58
CA LEU A 39 -3.91 -30.53 -12.14
C LEU A 39 -3.35 -29.32 -11.37
N LEU A 40 -4.22 -28.59 -10.68
CA LEU A 40 -3.81 -27.48 -9.81
C LEU A 40 -3.71 -27.92 -8.36
N VAL A 41 -2.58 -27.62 -7.72
CA VAL A 41 -2.39 -27.74 -6.27
C VAL A 41 -2.38 -26.34 -5.66
N SER A 42 -3.45 -25.92 -4.99
CA SER A 42 -3.52 -24.58 -4.37
C SER A 42 -4.65 -24.44 -3.34
N ASP A 43 -4.36 -23.76 -2.23
CA ASP A 43 -5.34 -23.41 -1.20
C ASP A 43 -6.06 -22.08 -1.43
N LEU A 44 -5.60 -21.29 -2.40
CA LEU A 44 -6.17 -19.98 -2.70
C LEU A 44 -7.43 -20.12 -3.58
N PRO A 45 -8.64 -19.78 -3.08
CA PRO A 45 -9.87 -19.93 -3.85
C PRO A 45 -9.92 -19.06 -5.10
N GLU A 46 -9.33 -17.86 -5.05
CA GLU A 46 -9.19 -16.95 -6.18
C GLU A 46 -8.41 -17.58 -7.34
N VAL A 47 -7.23 -18.16 -7.05
CA VAL A 47 -6.37 -18.84 -8.04
C VAL A 47 -7.09 -20.04 -8.64
N ARG A 48 -7.75 -20.86 -7.81
CA ARG A 48 -8.55 -22.00 -8.29
C ARG A 48 -9.67 -21.58 -9.24
N ARG A 49 -10.36 -20.46 -8.94
CA ARG A 49 -11.43 -19.94 -9.80
C ARG A 49 -10.88 -19.42 -11.12
N SER A 50 -9.75 -18.71 -11.08
CA SER A 50 -9.08 -18.20 -12.28
C SER A 50 -8.61 -19.33 -13.19
N ILE A 51 -7.81 -20.27 -12.69
CA ILE A 51 -7.29 -21.36 -13.52
C ILE A 51 -8.41 -22.26 -14.05
N ARG A 52 -9.48 -22.49 -13.27
CA ARG A 52 -10.67 -23.19 -13.78
C ARG A 52 -11.30 -22.49 -14.98
N ARG A 53 -11.39 -21.15 -14.95
CA ARG A 53 -11.92 -20.37 -16.08
C ARG A 53 -10.97 -20.43 -17.27
N LEU A 54 -9.66 -20.39 -17.02
CA LEU A 54 -8.64 -20.54 -18.06
C LEU A 54 -8.76 -21.90 -18.77
N CYS A 55 -8.80 -23.00 -18.02
CA CYS A 55 -8.95 -24.34 -18.62
C CYS A 55 -10.27 -24.47 -19.39
N ARG A 56 -11.37 -23.86 -18.91
CA ARG A 56 -12.64 -23.85 -19.67
C ARG A 56 -12.53 -23.08 -20.98
N LEU A 57 -11.78 -21.98 -21.00
CA LEU A 57 -11.55 -21.18 -22.20
C LEU A 57 -10.78 -21.98 -23.27
N HIS A 58 -9.84 -22.83 -22.83
CA HIS A 58 -9.09 -23.74 -23.71
C HIS A 58 -9.73 -25.12 -23.93
N GLY A 59 -10.91 -25.40 -23.35
CA GLY A 59 -11.56 -26.72 -23.45
C GLY A 59 -10.82 -27.87 -22.74
N ILE A 60 -9.93 -27.55 -21.78
CA ILE A 60 -9.05 -28.52 -21.10
C ILE A 60 -9.70 -29.09 -19.83
N SER A 61 -9.51 -30.39 -19.57
CA SER A 61 -9.96 -31.03 -18.33
C SER A 61 -9.22 -30.48 -17.11
N PHE A 62 -9.97 -30.08 -16.07
CA PHE A 62 -9.39 -29.44 -14.89
C PHE A 62 -9.65 -30.22 -13.61
N ARG A 63 -8.59 -30.53 -12.85
CA ARG A 63 -8.68 -31.07 -11.49
C ARG A 63 -7.96 -30.18 -10.49
N VAL A 64 -8.45 -30.19 -9.25
CA VAL A 64 -7.89 -29.43 -8.12
C VAL A 64 -7.55 -30.38 -7.00
N ARG A 65 -6.38 -30.18 -6.40
CA ARG A 65 -5.99 -30.72 -5.11
C ARG A 65 -5.69 -29.56 -4.14
N ARG A 66 -6.04 -29.70 -2.86
CA ARG A 66 -5.62 -28.75 -1.82
C ARG A 66 -4.16 -29.00 -1.45
N ALA A 67 -3.45 -27.95 -1.05
CA ALA A 67 -2.05 -28.05 -0.63
C ALA A 67 -2.01 -28.35 0.88
N GLY A 68 -2.32 -29.59 1.27
CA GLY A 68 -2.21 -30.06 2.65
C GLY A 68 -3.23 -29.47 3.64
N GLU A 69 -3.04 -29.78 4.92
CA GLU A 69 -3.90 -29.31 6.02
C GLU A 69 -3.48 -27.90 6.46
N GLU A 70 -4.37 -26.94 6.25
CA GLU A 70 -4.18 -25.56 6.69
C GLU A 70 -4.41 -25.47 8.20
N ALA A 71 -3.44 -24.92 8.94
CA ALA A 71 -3.56 -24.74 10.39
C ALA A 71 -4.85 -23.98 10.76
N VAL A 72 -5.58 -24.47 11.78
CA VAL A 72 -6.89 -23.95 12.19
C VAL A 72 -6.85 -22.44 12.47
N GLY A 73 -5.78 -21.95 13.09
CA GLY A 73 -5.59 -20.52 13.37
C GLY A 73 -5.50 -19.65 12.12
N VAL A 74 -4.83 -20.14 11.06
CA VAL A 74 -4.72 -19.43 9.77
C VAL A 74 -6.08 -19.36 9.08
N ARG A 75 -6.83 -20.46 9.12
CA ARG A 75 -8.19 -20.55 8.59
C ARG A 75 -9.14 -19.60 9.31
N MET A 76 -9.08 -19.52 10.64
CA MET A 76 -9.92 -18.64 11.46
C MET A 76 -9.62 -17.17 11.22
N ARG A 77 -8.34 -16.77 11.18
CA ARG A 77 -7.93 -15.40 10.81
C ARG A 77 -8.42 -15.01 9.41
N ARG A 78 -8.32 -15.91 8.44
CA ARG A 78 -8.81 -15.69 7.07
C ARG A 78 -10.32 -15.50 7.02
N LEU A 79 -11.08 -16.22 7.85
CA LEU A 79 -12.54 -16.09 7.94
C LEU A 79 -12.96 -14.81 8.68
N ALA A 80 -12.32 -14.49 9.80
CA ALA A 80 -12.55 -13.26 10.56
C ALA A 80 -12.30 -12.02 9.68
N GLY A 81 -11.21 -12.00 8.92
CA GLY A 81 -10.91 -10.92 7.97
C GLY A 81 -11.87 -10.84 6.77
N ARG A 82 -12.71 -11.85 6.55
CA ARG A 82 -13.79 -11.84 5.53
C ARG A 82 -15.16 -11.47 6.11
N ALA A 83 -15.36 -11.67 7.41
CA ALA A 83 -16.62 -11.40 8.08
C ALA A 83 -16.86 -9.89 8.25
N LEU A 84 -15.81 -9.09 8.43
CA LEU A 84 -15.96 -7.65 8.63
C LEU A 84 -16.33 -6.94 7.30
N PRO A 85 -17.50 -6.28 7.21
CA PRO A 85 -17.88 -5.48 6.06
C PRO A 85 -16.79 -4.49 5.67
N ALA A 86 -16.58 -4.29 4.35
CA ALA A 86 -15.54 -3.40 3.85
C ALA A 86 -15.58 -2.00 4.48
N PRO A 87 -16.76 -1.34 4.64
CA PRO A 87 -16.84 -0.03 5.26
C PRO A 87 -16.32 0.02 6.71
N LEU A 88 -16.55 -1.04 7.49
CA LEU A 88 -16.05 -1.12 8.87
C LEU A 88 -14.52 -1.31 8.89
N ARG A 89 -13.96 -2.04 7.93
CA ARG A 89 -12.50 -2.16 7.78
C ARG A 89 -11.85 -0.82 7.42
N ALA A 90 -12.51 -0.01 6.58
CA ALA A 90 -12.06 1.35 6.28
C ALA A 90 -12.12 2.24 7.53
N GLY A 91 -13.24 2.23 8.27
CA GLY A 91 -13.37 3.00 9.51
C GLY A 91 -12.32 2.61 10.54
N TRP A 92 -12.07 1.31 10.73
CA TRP A 92 -11.00 0.80 11.60
C TRP A 92 -9.61 1.22 11.12
N ALA A 93 -9.33 1.14 9.82
CA ALA A 93 -8.03 1.56 9.26
C ALA A 93 -7.78 3.06 9.49
N LEU A 94 -8.80 3.91 9.25
CA LEU A 94 -8.71 5.34 9.49
C LEU A 94 -8.51 5.66 10.97
N LEU A 95 -9.25 4.98 11.86
CA LEU A 95 -9.10 5.13 13.31
C LEU A 95 -7.70 4.70 13.77
N ARG A 96 -7.24 3.54 13.31
CA ARG A 96 -5.91 3.02 13.61
C ARG A 96 -4.84 4.01 13.12
N PHE A 97 -4.94 4.49 11.88
CA PHE A 97 -4.02 5.49 11.33
C PHE A 97 -4.00 6.74 12.21
N PHE A 98 -5.16 7.28 12.57
CA PHE A 98 -5.24 8.45 13.44
C PHE A 98 -4.62 8.23 14.83
N ILE A 99 -4.78 7.05 15.44
CA ILE A 99 -4.16 6.72 16.72
C ILE A 99 -2.63 6.58 16.55
N GLN A 100 -2.19 5.89 15.50
CA GLN A 100 -0.78 5.68 15.21
C GLN A 100 -0.04 6.98 14.85
N SER A 101 -0.73 7.97 14.28
CA SER A 101 -0.18 9.29 13.98
C SER A 101 -0.07 10.23 15.18
N ARG A 102 -0.60 9.87 16.35
CA ARG A 102 -0.58 10.76 17.53
C ARG A 102 0.83 11.20 17.97
N PRO A 103 1.87 10.35 17.95
CA PRO A 103 3.23 10.78 18.31
C PRO A 103 3.72 11.93 17.43
N ALA A 104 3.43 11.90 16.13
CA ALA A 104 3.84 12.91 15.16
C ALA A 104 3.24 14.30 15.43
N ALA A 105 2.18 14.42 16.21
CA ALA A 105 1.62 15.73 16.56
C ALA A 105 2.63 16.65 17.27
N LYS A 106 3.69 16.07 17.88
CA LYS A 106 4.75 16.79 18.57
C LYS A 106 5.93 17.18 17.66
N SER A 107 6.07 16.60 16.47
CA SER A 107 7.20 16.83 15.56
C SER A 107 6.95 17.94 14.54
N ARG A 108 6.12 18.93 14.88
CA ARG A 108 5.93 20.10 14.03
C ARG A 108 7.09 21.07 14.28
N PRO A 109 7.77 21.55 13.23
CA PRO A 109 8.78 22.57 13.39
C PRO A 109 8.10 23.85 13.89
N THR A 110 8.79 24.60 14.74
CA THR A 110 8.27 25.86 15.29
C THR A 110 8.07 26.89 14.19
N ARG A 111 8.96 26.88 13.17
CA ARG A 111 8.88 27.74 11.99
C ARG A 111 9.54 27.03 10.80
N TRP A 112 8.94 27.17 9.62
CA TRP A 112 9.58 26.81 8.36
C TRP A 112 10.44 27.96 7.86
N HIS A 113 11.53 27.66 7.16
CA HIS A 113 12.31 28.68 6.45
C HIS A 113 11.45 29.28 5.34
N ASP A 114 11.39 30.61 5.27
CA ASP A 114 10.57 31.39 4.34
C ASP A 114 11.41 32.40 3.52
N GLY A 115 12.73 32.28 3.57
CA GLY A 115 13.70 33.11 2.84
C GLY A 115 13.84 32.76 1.35
N PRO A 116 14.55 33.59 0.58
CA PRO A 116 14.80 33.35 -0.85
C PRO A 116 15.67 32.12 -1.14
N ASP A 117 16.40 31.65 -0.14
CA ASP A 117 17.26 30.47 -0.06
C ASP A 117 16.51 29.22 0.47
N SER A 118 15.22 29.34 0.76
CA SER A 118 14.41 28.23 1.27
C SER A 118 13.90 27.31 0.16
N ILE A 119 13.95 25.99 0.39
CA ILE A 119 13.44 24.98 -0.54
C ILE A 119 12.57 23.95 0.21
N LEU A 120 11.39 23.64 -0.31
CA LEU A 120 10.54 22.57 0.23
C LEU A 120 10.88 21.23 -0.43
N MET A 121 11.31 20.28 0.40
CA MET A 121 11.61 18.91 0.02
C MET A 121 10.53 17.99 0.57
N VAL A 122 9.94 17.14 -0.29
CA VAL A 122 8.96 16.14 0.14
C VAL A 122 9.53 14.75 -0.09
N SER A 123 9.71 13.96 0.98
CA SER A 123 10.38 12.67 0.88
C SER A 123 9.84 11.61 1.84
N CYS A 124 10.20 10.35 1.59
CA CYS A 124 9.89 9.25 2.49
C CYS A 124 10.83 9.26 3.70
N PHE A 125 10.26 8.97 4.87
CA PHE A 125 11.02 8.82 6.10
C PHE A 125 10.91 7.38 6.60
N GLY A 126 12.05 6.72 6.77
CA GLY A 126 12.14 5.35 7.27
C GLY A 126 13.08 4.43 6.48
N GLN A 127 13.57 4.83 5.31
CA GLN A 127 14.59 4.07 4.56
C GLN A 127 16.02 4.42 5.00
N MET A 128 16.30 4.27 6.29
CA MET A 128 17.63 4.50 6.89
C MET A 128 18.21 3.17 7.39
N THR A 129 19.52 3.03 7.25
CA THR A 129 20.31 1.93 7.84
C THR A 129 20.42 2.07 9.34
N VAL A 130 20.79 0.98 10.03
CA VAL A 130 20.98 1.02 11.49
C VAL A 130 22.10 2.01 11.85
N GLU A 131 23.14 2.08 11.02
CA GLU A 131 24.27 2.99 11.17
C GLU A 131 23.85 4.46 11.06
N GLU A 132 23.06 4.82 10.04
CA GLU A 132 22.51 6.18 9.84
C GLU A 132 21.58 6.59 10.99
N VAL A 133 20.73 5.66 11.46
CA VAL A 133 19.85 5.87 12.63
C VAL A 133 20.68 6.14 13.90
N MET A 134 21.73 5.34 14.15
CA MET A 134 22.60 5.51 15.30
C MET A 134 23.45 6.79 15.21
N ALA A 135 23.87 7.15 14.00
CA ALA A 135 24.59 8.38 13.73
C ALA A 135 23.68 9.62 13.84
N GLY A 136 22.36 9.48 13.76
CA GLY A 136 21.44 10.61 13.73
C GLY A 136 21.60 11.46 12.48
N GLU A 137 22.13 10.87 11.42
CA GLU A 137 22.36 11.55 10.16
C GLU A 137 21.20 11.21 9.22
N PHE A 138 20.49 12.25 8.78
CA PHE A 138 19.49 12.12 7.73
C PHE A 138 20.17 12.09 6.36
N GLU A 139 20.83 10.98 6.04
CA GLU A 139 21.23 10.66 4.67
C GLU A 139 20.31 9.56 4.17
N THR A 140 19.21 9.95 3.54
CA THR A 140 18.43 8.93 2.81
C THR A 140 19.23 8.49 1.61
N ARG A 141 19.40 7.18 1.39
CA ARG A 141 19.99 6.65 0.16
C ARG A 141 19.32 7.16 -1.12
N TYR A 142 18.08 7.63 -1.01
CA TYR A 142 17.34 8.24 -2.11
C TYR A 142 17.92 9.60 -2.53
N TRP A 143 18.47 10.36 -1.59
CA TRP A 143 19.02 11.70 -1.78
C TRP A 143 20.51 11.80 -1.44
N ALA A 144 21.26 10.70 -1.55
CA ALA A 144 22.66 10.66 -1.14
C ALA A 144 23.47 11.83 -1.72
N GLY A 145 24.06 12.64 -0.83
CA GLY A 145 24.87 13.81 -1.20
C GLY A 145 24.09 15.08 -1.59
N LEU A 146 22.75 15.02 -1.68
CA LEU A 146 21.93 16.20 -1.94
C LEU A 146 22.01 17.20 -0.79
N ARG A 147 22.07 16.72 0.46
CA ARG A 147 22.19 17.59 1.62
C ARG A 147 23.46 18.43 1.55
N GLY A 148 24.62 17.80 1.29
CA GLY A 148 25.88 18.51 1.08
C GLY A 148 25.78 19.53 -0.06
N ALA A 149 25.20 19.15 -1.21
CA ALA A 149 25.01 20.07 -2.32
C ALA A 149 24.13 21.28 -1.97
N LEU A 150 23.08 21.09 -1.16
CA LEU A 150 22.23 22.18 -0.68
C LEU A 150 22.97 23.08 0.32
N GLU A 151 23.78 22.48 1.21
CA GLU A 151 24.60 23.22 2.18
C GLU A 151 25.67 24.08 1.47
N ASP A 152 26.32 23.54 0.44
CA ASP A 152 27.33 24.22 -0.39
C ASP A 152 26.75 25.42 -1.16
N GLU A 153 25.51 25.30 -1.64
CA GLU A 153 24.77 26.38 -2.31
C GLU A 153 24.14 27.38 -1.30
N GLY A 154 24.34 27.17 0.01
CA GLY A 154 23.78 28.03 1.06
C GLY A 154 22.26 27.94 1.20
N MET A 155 21.64 26.87 0.70
CA MET A 155 20.19 26.68 0.77
C MET A 155 19.74 26.24 2.17
N MET A 156 18.49 26.56 2.52
CA MET A 156 17.85 26.17 3.77
C MET A 156 16.66 25.23 3.49
N PRO A 157 16.87 23.90 3.53
CA PRO A 157 15.81 22.96 3.20
C PRO A 157 14.78 22.82 4.31
N ASN A 158 13.52 22.79 3.87
CA ASN A 158 12.34 22.42 4.63
C ASN A 158 11.96 20.99 4.23
N TRP A 159 12.24 20.00 5.07
CA TRP A 159 11.94 18.61 4.82
C TRP A 159 10.57 18.20 5.37
N LEU A 160 9.62 17.99 4.46
CA LEU A 160 8.32 17.39 4.76
C LEU A 160 8.33 15.89 4.43
N HIS A 161 8.30 15.10 5.49
CA HIS A 161 8.44 13.65 5.44
C HIS A 161 7.09 12.95 5.45
N TYR A 162 6.89 11.92 4.63
CA TYR A 162 5.81 10.96 4.85
C TYR A 162 6.39 9.66 5.40
N PHE A 163 5.78 9.11 6.45
CA PHE A 163 6.36 7.98 7.16
C PHE A 163 6.13 6.66 6.41
N VAL A 164 7.20 5.87 6.28
CA VAL A 164 7.19 4.51 5.76
C VAL A 164 7.86 3.60 6.78
N SER A 165 7.07 2.73 7.39
CA SER A 165 7.57 1.76 8.38
C SER A 165 8.65 0.86 7.77
N SER A 166 9.76 0.72 8.49
CA SER A 166 10.89 -0.14 8.13
C SER A 166 11.35 -0.96 9.35
N PRO A 167 12.20 -1.99 9.15
CA PRO A 167 12.76 -2.74 10.28
C PRO A 167 13.57 -1.88 11.27
N SER A 168 14.17 -0.79 10.78
CA SER A 168 14.98 0.14 11.57
C SER A 168 14.16 1.28 12.20
N VAL A 169 13.03 1.66 11.59
CA VAL A 169 12.08 2.64 12.14
C VAL A 169 10.66 2.08 11.98
N PRO A 170 10.20 1.23 12.92
CA PRO A 170 8.98 0.46 12.79
C PRO A 170 7.72 1.31 13.00
N ASP A 171 7.79 2.37 13.80
CA ASP A 171 6.63 3.22 14.10
C ASP A 171 6.95 4.73 14.17
N LEU A 172 5.87 5.51 14.26
CA LEU A 172 5.92 6.97 14.26
C LEU A 172 6.48 7.56 15.55
N ALA A 173 6.49 6.83 16.67
CA ALA A 173 7.12 7.33 17.89
C ALA A 173 8.63 7.32 17.74
N GLU A 174 9.20 6.19 17.29
CA GLU A 174 10.62 6.10 16.98
C GLU A 174 11.04 7.09 15.88
N ALA A 175 10.18 7.29 14.88
CA ALA A 175 10.43 8.29 13.84
C ALA A 175 10.52 9.73 14.38
N VAL A 176 9.65 10.09 15.34
CA VAL A 176 9.65 11.42 15.97
C VAL A 176 10.90 11.63 16.82
N ASP A 177 11.30 10.61 17.59
CA ASP A 177 12.50 10.69 18.43
C ASP A 177 13.76 10.85 17.57
N LEU A 178 13.85 10.09 16.48
CA LEU A 178 14.95 10.21 15.51
C LEU A 178 14.97 11.59 14.82
N LEU A 179 13.80 12.12 14.44
CA LEU A 179 13.70 13.44 13.83
C LEU A 179 14.20 14.54 14.77
N GLY A 180 13.88 14.45 16.06
CA GLY A 180 14.38 15.36 17.07
C GLY A 180 15.91 15.32 17.21
N HIS A 181 16.50 14.12 17.11
CA HIS A 181 17.95 13.96 17.11
C HIS A 181 18.62 14.58 15.87
N ILE A 182 18.02 14.39 14.69
CA ILE A 182 18.49 15.01 13.44
C ILE A 182 18.42 16.54 13.53
N GLU A 183 17.29 17.09 13.99
CA GLU A 183 17.10 18.54 14.13
C GLU A 183 18.09 19.14 15.12
N SER A 184 18.41 18.42 16.22
CA SER A 184 19.42 18.88 17.19
C SER A 184 20.84 19.00 16.60
N LYS A 185 21.11 18.31 15.48
CA LYS A 185 22.41 18.28 14.79
C LYS A 185 22.49 19.17 13.56
N SER A 186 21.36 19.70 13.08
CA SER A 186 21.32 20.53 11.86
C SER A 186 21.70 22.00 12.13
N ASP A 187 21.98 22.37 13.39
CA ASP A 187 22.26 23.75 13.84
C ASP A 187 21.20 24.77 13.35
N GLY A 188 19.97 24.33 13.13
CA GLY A 188 18.86 25.16 12.63
C GLY A 188 18.95 25.54 11.15
N ARG A 189 19.82 24.88 10.36
CA ARG A 189 19.90 25.06 8.91
C ARG A 189 18.85 24.28 8.13
N GLU A 190 18.29 23.25 8.76
CA GLU A 190 17.24 22.40 8.19
C GLU A 190 16.03 22.35 9.12
N ALA A 191 14.84 22.45 8.55
CA ALA A 191 13.58 22.25 9.26
C ALA A 191 12.96 20.92 8.83
N HIS A 192 12.47 20.13 9.79
CA HIS A 192 11.90 18.82 9.50
C HIS A 192 10.48 18.70 10.07
N ALA A 193 9.59 18.08 9.32
CA ALA A 193 8.25 17.73 9.82
C ALA A 193 7.80 16.40 9.23
N LEU A 194 7.04 15.62 10.02
CA LEU A 194 6.25 14.51 9.49
C LEU A 194 4.92 15.03 8.95
N LEU A 195 4.43 14.52 7.83
CA LEU A 195 3.12 14.86 7.25
C LEU A 195 1.99 14.52 8.22
N GLU A 196 2.16 13.42 8.96
CA GLU A 196 1.28 12.94 10.02
C GLU A 196 1.15 13.96 11.16
N SER A 197 2.14 14.84 11.34
CA SER A 197 2.07 15.91 12.33
C SER A 197 0.92 16.86 12.04
N TYR A 198 0.56 17.09 10.78
CA TYR A 198 -0.55 17.97 10.35
C TYR A 198 -1.93 17.32 10.44
N LEU A 199 -2.00 16.04 10.84
CA LEU A 199 -3.25 15.33 10.98
C LEU A 199 -4.07 15.88 12.15
N THR A 200 -5.22 16.48 11.86
CA THR A 200 -6.16 16.98 12.87
C THR A 200 -7.41 16.13 12.93
N PRO A 201 -8.11 16.06 14.10
CA PRO A 201 -9.41 15.40 14.18
C PRO A 201 -10.41 15.93 13.14
N ARG A 202 -10.37 17.24 12.85
CA ARG A 202 -11.18 17.89 11.82
C ARG A 202 -10.84 17.37 10.41
N ALA A 203 -9.56 17.18 10.10
CA ALA A 203 -9.13 16.61 8.83
C ALA A 203 -9.61 15.15 8.69
N VAL A 204 -9.47 14.34 9.74
CA VAL A 204 -9.94 12.95 9.77
C VAL A 204 -11.45 12.87 9.56
N LEU A 205 -12.23 13.70 10.26
CA LEU A 205 -13.68 13.77 10.08
C LEU A 205 -14.05 14.18 8.65
N ARG A 206 -13.35 15.16 8.08
CA ARG A 206 -13.58 15.60 6.69
C ARG A 206 -13.30 14.46 5.69
N VAL A 207 -12.22 13.70 5.88
CA VAL A 207 -11.89 12.53 5.07
C VAL A 207 -12.98 11.45 5.22
N ALA A 208 -13.40 11.15 6.44
CA ALA A 208 -14.47 10.18 6.70
C ALA A 208 -15.79 10.57 6.01
N VAL A 209 -16.21 11.84 6.11
CA VAL A 209 -17.42 12.35 5.44
C VAL A 209 -17.29 12.28 3.92
N ARG A 210 -16.14 12.69 3.35
CA ARG A 210 -15.90 12.60 1.90
C ARG A 210 -15.93 11.16 1.41
N TRP A 211 -15.30 10.25 2.15
CA TRP A 211 -15.28 8.84 1.84
C TRP A 211 -16.69 8.23 1.92
N LEU A 212 -17.49 8.54 2.95
CA LEU A 212 -18.89 8.09 3.06
C LEU A 212 -19.73 8.55 1.86
N ARG A 213 -19.51 9.76 1.34
CA ARG A 213 -20.19 10.26 0.13
C ARG A 213 -19.81 9.49 -1.14
N LEU A 214 -18.65 8.82 -1.18
CA LEU A 214 -18.22 7.99 -2.32
C LEU A 214 -18.78 6.57 -2.27
N VAL A 215 -19.21 6.09 -1.09
CA VAL A 215 -19.72 4.73 -0.92
C VAL A 215 -20.87 4.39 -1.88
N PRO A 216 -21.88 5.26 -2.12
CA PRO A 216 -22.94 4.97 -3.08
C PRO A 216 -22.43 4.78 -4.52
N SER A 217 -21.54 5.66 -4.99
CA SER A 217 -20.99 5.60 -6.36
C SER A 217 -20.24 4.30 -6.62
N THR A 218 -19.58 3.76 -5.60
CA THR A 218 -18.90 2.47 -5.73
C THR A 218 -19.88 1.29 -5.83
N ILE A 219 -21.18 1.44 -5.45
CA ILE A 219 -22.18 0.36 -5.55
C ILE A 219 -22.56 0.19 -7.02
N ALA A 220 -22.77 1.31 -7.71
CA ALA A 220 -22.96 1.33 -9.14
C ALA A 220 -21.77 0.70 -9.89
N LEU A 221 -20.54 1.00 -9.47
CA LEU A 221 -19.34 0.37 -10.06
C LEU A 221 -19.31 -1.15 -9.83
N GLN A 222 -19.75 -1.66 -8.67
CA GLN A 222 -19.81 -3.10 -8.40
C GLN A 222 -20.73 -3.84 -9.37
N ALA A 223 -21.82 -3.20 -9.79
CA ALA A 223 -22.71 -3.75 -10.80
C ALA A 223 -21.99 -3.94 -12.15
N LEU A 224 -21.00 -3.10 -12.48
CA LEU A 224 -20.18 -3.26 -13.69
C LEU A 224 -19.27 -4.49 -13.61
N GLY A 225 -18.66 -4.75 -12.45
CA GLY A 225 -17.82 -5.94 -12.24
C GLY A 225 -18.60 -7.26 -12.08
N GLY A 226 -19.94 -7.18 -11.93
CA GLY A 226 -20.85 -8.32 -11.89
C GLY A 226 -21.37 -8.75 -13.26
N ARG A 227 -21.35 -7.85 -14.25
CA ARG A 227 -21.61 -8.22 -15.65
C ARG A 227 -20.45 -9.09 -16.09
N SER A 228 -20.72 -10.37 -16.32
CA SER A 228 -19.72 -11.31 -16.83
C SER A 228 -19.01 -10.68 -18.02
N PHE A 229 -17.73 -10.36 -17.86
CA PHE A 229 -16.81 -10.38 -18.98
C PHE A 229 -17.07 -11.73 -19.66
N GLY A 230 -17.40 -11.73 -20.95
CA GLY A 230 -17.61 -12.98 -21.71
C GLY A 230 -16.41 -13.93 -21.60
N PRO A 231 -16.38 -15.08 -22.29
CA PRO A 231 -15.22 -15.96 -22.28
C PRO A 231 -14.00 -15.23 -22.86
N SER A 232 -13.27 -14.53 -22.00
CA SER A 232 -12.11 -13.71 -22.30
C SER A 232 -11.12 -13.83 -21.16
N ILE A 233 -9.86 -13.49 -21.44
CA ILE A 233 -8.80 -13.48 -20.43
C ILE A 233 -9.16 -12.57 -19.23
N HIS A 234 -9.93 -11.50 -19.43
CA HIS A 234 -10.42 -10.66 -18.33
C HIS A 234 -11.31 -11.41 -17.34
N SER A 235 -12.16 -12.33 -17.83
CA SER A 235 -12.98 -13.19 -16.98
C SER A 235 -12.13 -14.15 -16.14
N VAL A 236 -10.97 -14.57 -16.66
CA VAL A 236 -9.98 -15.42 -15.96
C VAL A 236 -9.29 -14.63 -14.86
N LEU A 237 -8.94 -13.37 -15.09
CA LEU A 237 -8.22 -12.53 -14.14
C LEU A 237 -9.11 -11.94 -13.05
N TRP A 238 -10.39 -11.72 -13.31
CA TRP A 238 -11.32 -11.08 -12.37
C TRP A 238 -11.33 -11.69 -10.95
N PRO A 239 -11.32 -13.01 -10.74
CA PRO A 239 -11.26 -13.60 -9.39
C PRO A 239 -10.02 -13.19 -8.58
N LEU A 240 -8.90 -12.85 -9.25
CA LEU A 240 -7.69 -12.35 -8.60
C LEU A 240 -7.85 -10.86 -8.23
N ALA A 241 -8.40 -10.05 -9.15
CA ALA A 241 -8.50 -8.60 -9.01
C ALA A 241 -9.64 -8.15 -8.07
N CYS A 242 -10.78 -8.84 -8.11
CA CYS A 242 -12.04 -8.33 -7.58
C CYS A 242 -12.03 -8.06 -6.07
N ARG A 243 -11.16 -8.74 -5.32
CA ARG A 243 -11.02 -8.51 -3.88
C ARG A 243 -10.24 -7.23 -3.61
N GLN A 244 -9.09 -7.04 -4.27
CA GLN A 244 -8.28 -5.84 -4.13
C GLN A 244 -9.05 -4.61 -4.63
N TRP A 245 -9.72 -4.73 -5.77
CA TRP A 245 -10.57 -3.67 -6.31
C TRP A 245 -11.69 -3.26 -5.34
N ARG A 246 -12.37 -4.22 -4.68
CA ARG A 246 -13.35 -3.89 -3.63
C ARG A 246 -12.73 -3.23 -2.41
N ASP A 247 -11.50 -3.59 -2.09
CA ASP A 247 -10.77 -3.01 -0.95
C ASP A 247 -10.32 -1.58 -1.23
N ASP A 248 -9.87 -1.30 -2.45
CA ASP A 248 -9.50 0.05 -2.90
C ASP A 248 -10.72 0.99 -3.00
N LEU A 249 -11.91 0.45 -3.23
CA LEU A 249 -13.13 1.24 -3.31
C LEU A 249 -13.80 1.51 -1.95
N ARG A 250 -13.76 0.55 -1.02
CA ARG A 250 -14.50 0.63 0.25
C ARG A 250 -13.81 0.02 1.46
N GLY A 251 -12.71 -0.68 1.26
CA GLY A 251 -11.99 -1.36 2.32
C GLY A 251 -10.93 -0.47 2.96
N ALA A 252 -10.01 -1.09 3.71
CA ALA A 252 -8.95 -0.37 4.40
C ALA A 252 -8.10 0.48 3.44
N ARG A 253 -7.79 -0.04 2.23
CA ARG A 253 -7.01 0.66 1.21
C ARG A 253 -7.71 1.90 0.61
N SER A 254 -9.02 2.06 0.81
CA SER A 254 -9.77 3.20 0.27
C SER A 254 -9.64 4.50 1.08
N VAL A 255 -9.03 4.41 2.27
CA VAL A 255 -8.82 5.53 3.21
C VAL A 255 -7.34 5.71 3.58
N HIS A 256 -6.46 4.92 2.97
CA HIS A 256 -5.00 5.08 3.05
C HIS A 256 -4.50 6.12 2.06
#